data_AF-A0A4U9F2I2-F1
#
_entry.id   AF-A0A4U9F2I2-F1
#
_cell.length_a   1.000
_cell.length_b   1.000
_cell.length_c   1.000
_cell.angle_alpha   90.00
_cell.angle_beta   90.00
_cell.angle_gamma   90.00
#
_symmetry.space_group_name_H-M   'P 1'
#
loop_
_entity.id
_entity.type
_entity.pdbx_description
1 polymer ?
#
loop_
_entity_poly.entity_id
_entity_poly.type
_entity_poly.pdbx_seq_one_letter_code
_entity_poly.pdbx_strand_id
1 'polypeptide(L)'
;MDWNVIFPVDRFFLVKTWKHDDSIVYRFATATGETATTVGNLLDADCKANTIFLKVQTSSYVEAYDLLGNEDIKLPREARHNVLPNTIGSIIEQQATPLNCIFGKKFMNLCKNHPKNIQRSKMEQGSIRIYTIVWAPDGTSVRTEDMQAFVERNYETQIWLSKVDAKVKAPVRAVMRIFGIHSATPHDVNTGFTGS
;
A
#
# COMPACT_ATOMS: atom_id res chain seq x y z
N MET A 1 9.23 7.82 -12.73
CA MET A 1 8.37 6.79 -12.13
C MET A 1 6.95 7.17 -12.38
N ASP A 2 6.21 6.30 -13.05
CA ASP A 2 4.82 6.56 -13.42
C ASP A 2 3.90 5.95 -12.38
N TRP A 3 3.07 6.81 -11.79
CA TRP A 3 1.98 6.42 -10.91
C TRP A 3 0.84 5.84 -11.75
N ASN A 4 0.16 4.80 -11.27
CA ASN A 4 -1.03 4.30 -11.95
C ASN A 4 -2.18 5.33 -11.88
N VAL A 5 -3.12 5.25 -12.82
CA VAL A 5 -4.19 6.27 -13.01
C VAL A 5 -5.03 6.51 -11.75
N ILE A 6 -5.31 5.45 -10.97
CA ILE A 6 -6.10 5.54 -9.74
C ILE A 6 -5.28 5.93 -8.51
N PHE A 7 -3.94 5.94 -8.58
CA PHE A 7 -3.07 6.26 -7.45
C PHE A 7 -3.46 7.57 -6.72
N PRO A 8 -3.78 8.69 -7.41
CA PRO A 8 -4.10 9.93 -6.72
C PRO A 8 -5.31 9.82 -5.77
N VAL A 9 -6.25 8.92 -6.08
CA VAL A 9 -7.49 8.71 -5.32
C VAL A 9 -7.43 7.49 -4.40
N ASP A 10 -6.36 6.71 -4.47
CA ASP A 10 -6.14 5.60 -3.55
C ASP A 10 -5.99 6.09 -2.11
N ARG A 11 -6.57 5.33 -1.18
CA ARG A 11 -6.54 5.61 0.26
C ARG A 11 -5.51 4.73 0.92
N PHE A 12 -4.44 5.33 1.42
CA PHE A 12 -3.33 4.66 2.09
C PHE A 12 -3.46 4.76 3.61
N PHE A 13 -3.18 3.66 4.29
CA PHE A 13 -3.20 3.57 5.74
C PHE A 13 -1.80 3.24 6.23
N LEU A 14 -1.36 3.91 7.29
CA LEU A 14 -0.09 3.60 7.93
C LEU A 14 -0.21 2.23 8.60
N VAL A 15 0.66 1.29 8.22
CA VAL A 15 0.62 -0.08 8.74
C VAL A 15 1.72 -0.33 9.74
N LYS A 16 2.93 0.17 9.47
CA LYS A 16 4.11 -0.11 10.30
C LYS A 16 5.20 0.92 10.09
N THR A 17 6.03 1.09 11.11
CA THR A 17 7.18 1.98 11.13
C THR A 17 8.44 1.26 11.60
N TRP A 18 9.60 1.73 11.14
CA TRP A 18 10.92 1.22 11.53
C TRP A 18 11.93 2.35 11.64
N LYS A 19 12.96 2.13 12.46
CA LYS A 19 14.25 2.81 12.31
C LYS A 19 15.14 1.98 11.38
N HIS A 20 15.76 2.63 10.41
CA HIS A 20 16.70 2.00 9.48
C HIS A 20 17.66 3.05 8.92
N ASP A 21 18.97 2.82 9.02
CA ASP A 21 19.99 3.70 8.42
C ASP A 21 19.82 5.19 8.82
N ASP A 22 19.78 5.45 10.12
CA ASP A 22 19.52 6.78 10.71
C ASP A 22 18.32 7.52 10.09
N SER A 23 17.34 6.74 9.65
CA SER A 23 16.13 7.20 8.97
C SER A 23 14.91 6.54 9.59
N ILE A 24 13.75 7.18 9.42
CA ILE A 24 12.46 6.60 9.77
C ILE A 24 11.79 6.08 8.50
N VAL A 25 11.40 4.81 8.50
CA VAL A 25 10.68 4.19 7.38
C VAL A 25 9.23 3.95 7.78
N TYR A 26 8.31 4.44 6.97
CA TYR A 26 6.87 4.23 7.10
C TYR A 26 6.38 3.30 5.98
N ARG A 27 5.63 2.26 6.33
CA ARG A 27 4.92 1.43 5.37
C ARG A 27 3.44 1.81 5.37
N PHE A 28 2.96 2.20 4.20
CA PHE A 28 1.55 2.40 3.94
C PHE A 28 1.02 1.33 2.99
N ALA A 29 -0.22 0.93 3.16
CA ALA A 29 -0.92 0.04 2.23
C ALA A 29 -2.31 0.59 1.96
N THR A 30 -2.83 0.34 0.76
CA THR A 30 -4.25 0.60 0.50
C THR A 30 -5.12 -0.37 1.30
N ALA A 31 -6.31 0.07 1.77
CA ALA A 31 -7.27 -0.83 2.46
C ALA A 31 -7.65 -2.07 1.63
N THR A 32 -7.38 -2.03 0.33
CA THR A 32 -7.47 -3.15 -0.59
C THR A 32 -6.43 -4.25 -0.37
N GLY A 33 -5.48 -4.12 0.56
CA GLY A 33 -4.47 -5.16 0.83
C GLY A 33 -5.03 -6.50 1.34
N GLU A 34 -6.19 -6.50 2.02
CA GLU A 34 -6.90 -7.74 2.39
C GLU A 34 -8.22 -7.91 1.61
N THR A 35 -8.89 -6.81 1.25
CA THR A 35 -10.17 -6.89 0.52
C THR A 35 -10.04 -7.04 -1.00
N ALA A 36 -8.93 -6.65 -1.64
CA ALA A 36 -8.74 -6.89 -3.08
C ALA A 36 -8.28 -8.31 -3.42
N THR A 37 -7.76 -9.07 -2.46
CA THR A 37 -7.61 -10.52 -2.65
C THR A 37 -8.98 -11.18 -2.82
N THR A 38 -10.02 -10.62 -2.20
CA THR A 38 -11.41 -11.08 -2.29
C THR A 38 -12.17 -10.46 -3.46
N VAL A 39 -12.06 -9.15 -3.69
CA VAL A 39 -12.80 -8.42 -4.75
C VAL A 39 -12.09 -8.51 -6.12
N GLY A 40 -10.76 -8.63 -6.15
CA GLY A 40 -9.99 -8.87 -7.37
C GLY A 40 -10.26 -10.25 -7.99
N ASN A 41 -10.79 -11.20 -7.21
CA ASN A 41 -11.30 -12.47 -7.74
C ASN A 41 -12.66 -12.30 -8.46
N LEU A 42 -13.39 -11.20 -8.25
CA LEU A 42 -14.76 -11.02 -8.75
C LEU A 42 -14.84 -10.20 -10.04
N LEU A 43 -13.86 -9.31 -10.31
CA LEU A 43 -13.99 -8.28 -11.36
C LEU A 43 -12.96 -8.37 -12.51
N ASP A 44 -12.09 -9.37 -12.53
CA ASP A 44 -11.02 -9.57 -13.54
C ASP A 44 -10.22 -8.29 -13.90
N ALA A 45 -10.17 -7.34 -12.96
CA ALA A 45 -9.35 -6.15 -13.07
C ALA A 45 -7.94 -6.51 -12.60
N ASP A 46 -6.91 -6.00 -13.27
CA ASP A 46 -5.50 -6.06 -12.84
C ASP A 46 -5.29 -5.18 -11.59
N CYS A 47 -6.07 -5.46 -10.54
CA CYS A 47 -6.14 -4.77 -9.27
C CYS A 47 -4.95 -5.20 -8.43
N LYS A 48 -3.82 -4.53 -8.64
CA LYS A 48 -2.66 -4.67 -7.76
C LYS A 48 -2.87 -3.83 -6.49
N ALA A 49 -2.67 -4.43 -5.33
CA ALA A 49 -2.60 -3.69 -4.07
C ALA A 49 -1.39 -2.76 -4.10
N ASN A 50 -1.60 -1.48 -3.76
CA ASN A 50 -0.55 -0.48 -3.75
C ASN A 50 0.02 -0.37 -2.32
N THR A 51 1.34 -0.52 -2.21
CA THR A 51 2.09 -0.38 -0.96
C THR A 51 3.15 0.71 -1.15
N ILE A 52 3.32 1.57 -0.16
CA ILE A 52 4.35 2.62 -0.14
C ILE A 52 5.32 2.35 1.00
N PHE A 53 6.61 2.32 0.70
CA PHE A 53 7.67 2.46 1.69
C PHE A 53 8.25 3.88 1.58
N LEU A 54 7.98 4.71 2.58
CA LEU A 54 8.48 6.07 2.67
C LEU A 54 9.60 6.14 3.71
N LYS A 55 10.85 6.29 3.27
CA LYS A 55 12.02 6.57 4.12
C LYS A 55 12.20 8.08 4.23
N VAL A 56 12.16 8.61 5.44
CA VAL A 56 12.49 10.00 5.77
C VAL A 56 13.84 10.00 6.47
N GLN A 57 14.85 10.65 5.88
CA GLN A 57 16.23 10.67 6.39
C GLN A 57 16.38 11.64 7.57
N THR A 58 15.81 11.24 8.71
CA THR A 58 16.06 11.78 10.04
C THR A 58 16.07 10.63 11.04
N SER A 59 16.85 10.74 12.09
CA SER A 59 16.95 9.73 13.16
C SER A 59 15.81 9.80 14.18
N SER A 60 14.94 10.81 14.08
CA SER A 60 13.87 11.10 15.05
C SER A 60 12.47 10.85 14.48
N TYR A 61 11.70 10.00 15.17
CA TYR A 61 10.28 9.79 14.85
C TYR A 61 9.45 11.06 14.97
N VAL A 62 9.78 11.89 15.95
CA VAL A 62 9.12 13.18 16.18
C VAL A 62 9.36 14.09 14.99
N GLU A 63 10.61 14.24 14.58
CA GLU A 63 10.99 15.10 13.47
C GLU A 63 10.39 14.59 12.16
N ALA A 64 10.49 13.29 11.87
CA ALA A 64 9.89 12.70 10.69
C ALA A 64 8.36 12.89 10.65
N TYR A 65 7.69 12.73 11.80
CA TYR A 65 6.25 12.98 11.93
C TYR A 65 5.89 14.44 11.64
N ASP A 66 6.62 15.38 12.24
CA ASP A 66 6.35 16.82 12.11
C ASP A 66 6.64 17.29 10.66
N LEU A 67 7.72 16.78 10.03
CA LEU A 67 8.05 17.03 8.62
C LEU A 67 6.97 16.53 7.66
N LEU A 68 6.45 15.32 7.88
CA LEU A 68 5.36 14.77 7.07
C LEU A 68 4.05 15.55 7.27
N GLY A 69 3.79 16.01 8.50
CA GLY A 69 2.66 16.88 8.80
C GLY A 69 2.69 18.20 8.02
N ASN A 70 3.88 18.81 7.87
CA ASN A 70 4.07 20.02 7.07
C ASN A 70 3.82 19.81 5.57
N GLU A 71 4.01 18.58 5.08
CA GLU A 71 3.69 18.16 3.71
C GLU A 71 2.26 17.64 3.54
N ASP A 72 1.40 17.87 4.54
CA ASP A 72 0.01 17.45 4.60
C ASP A 72 -0.19 15.91 4.49
N ILE A 73 0.82 15.17 4.95
CA ILE A 73 0.79 13.73 5.19
C ILE A 73 0.56 13.53 6.69
N LYS A 74 -0.71 13.61 7.10
CA LYS A 74 -1.11 13.52 8.52
C LYS A 74 -1.14 12.07 8.98
N LEU A 75 -0.26 11.72 9.91
CA LEU A 75 -0.18 10.40 10.52
C LEU A 75 -0.98 10.35 11.83
N PRO A 76 -1.38 9.15 12.30
CA PRO A 76 -1.92 8.97 13.65
C PRO A 76 -0.91 9.43 14.71
N ARG A 77 -1.39 10.03 15.81
CA ARG A 77 -0.53 10.61 16.86
C ARG A 77 0.45 9.59 17.45
N GLU A 78 0.04 8.33 17.50
CA GLU A 78 0.82 7.18 17.97
C GLU A 78 2.10 6.98 17.16
N ALA A 79 2.09 7.35 15.86
CA ALA A 79 3.25 7.24 14.98
C ALA A 79 4.39 8.18 15.41
N ARG A 80 4.07 9.31 16.05
CA ARG A 80 5.06 10.32 16.49
C ARG A 80 6.08 9.75 17.50
N HIS A 81 5.67 8.75 18.27
CA HIS A 81 6.50 8.10 19.29
C HIS A 81 6.72 6.61 19.00
N ASN A 82 6.42 6.15 17.78
CA ASN A 82 6.53 4.75 17.37
C ASN A 82 5.72 3.79 18.27
N VAL A 83 4.52 4.19 18.67
CA VAL A 83 3.63 3.43 19.56
C VAL A 83 2.46 2.82 18.78
N LEU A 84 2.64 2.61 17.48
CA LEU A 84 1.59 2.04 16.64
C LEU A 84 1.24 0.64 17.13
N PRO A 85 -0.04 0.36 17.41
CA PRO A 85 -0.45 -0.98 17.77
C PRO A 85 -0.21 -1.90 16.56
N ASN A 86 0.58 -2.94 16.76
CA ASN A 86 1.03 -3.88 15.72
C ASN A 86 0.20 -5.17 15.72
N THR A 87 -1.07 -5.12 16.13
CA THR A 87 -1.98 -6.27 16.05
C THR A 87 -2.80 -6.21 14.77
N ILE A 88 -3.23 -7.37 14.28
CA ILE A 88 -4.12 -7.45 13.11
C ILE A 88 -5.42 -6.68 13.37
N GLY A 89 -5.99 -6.81 14.58
CA GLY A 89 -7.19 -6.07 15.00
C GLY A 89 -7.01 -4.56 14.96
N SER A 90 -5.87 -4.03 15.42
CA SER A 90 -5.63 -2.59 15.40
C SER A 90 -5.39 -2.02 14.00
N ILE A 91 -4.81 -2.83 13.10
CA ILE A 91 -4.68 -2.47 11.68
C ILE A 91 -6.08 -2.41 11.03
N ILE A 92 -6.97 -3.35 11.35
CA ILE A 92 -8.35 -3.38 10.86
C ILE A 92 -9.15 -2.18 11.41
N GLU A 93 -9.04 -1.86 12.70
CA GLU A 93 -9.70 -0.69 13.31
C GLU A 93 -9.20 0.64 12.73
N GLN A 94 -7.89 0.74 12.47
CA GLN A 94 -7.32 1.91 11.78
C GLN A 94 -7.86 2.05 10.35
N GLN A 95 -8.04 0.94 9.64
CA GLN A 95 -8.61 0.91 8.29
C GLN A 95 -10.12 1.13 8.26
N ALA A 96 -10.82 0.80 9.35
CA ALA A 96 -12.27 0.98 9.51
C ALA A 96 -12.68 2.44 9.72
N THR A 97 -11.74 3.33 10.03
CA THR A 97 -12.00 4.76 10.19
C THR A 97 -11.63 5.52 8.90
N PRO A 98 -12.61 5.99 8.09
CA PRO A 98 -12.33 6.62 6.79
C PRO A 98 -11.46 7.88 6.87
N LEU A 99 -11.43 8.53 8.04
CA LEU A 99 -10.69 9.75 8.31
C LEU A 99 -9.19 9.53 8.55
N ASN A 100 -8.74 8.29 8.76
CA ASN A 100 -7.34 7.96 9.03
C ASN A 100 -6.54 7.58 7.78
N CYS A 101 -7.07 7.88 6.59
CA CYS A 101 -6.41 7.57 5.33
C CYS A 101 -5.68 8.80 4.74
N ILE A 102 -4.59 8.52 4.03
CA ILE A 102 -3.84 9.50 3.26
C ILE A 102 -4.07 9.20 1.79
N PHE A 103 -4.58 10.18 1.05
CA PHE A 103 -4.76 10.03 -0.40
C PHE A 103 -3.42 9.97 -1.13
N GLY A 104 -3.30 9.11 -2.15
CA GLY A 104 -2.08 9.00 -2.96
C GLY A 104 -1.60 10.33 -3.55
N LYS A 105 -2.53 11.25 -3.83
CA LYS A 105 -2.22 12.62 -4.27
C LYS A 105 -1.26 13.36 -3.31
N LYS A 106 -1.31 13.08 -2.00
CA LYS A 106 -0.39 13.70 -1.01
C LYS A 106 1.05 13.24 -1.21
N PHE A 107 1.27 11.95 -1.41
CA PHE A 107 2.61 11.43 -1.75
C PHE A 107 3.11 11.95 -3.10
N MET A 108 2.22 12.09 -4.08
CA MET A 108 2.58 12.70 -5.37
C MET A 108 3.01 14.17 -5.19
N ASN A 109 2.30 14.93 -4.35
CA ASN A 109 2.63 16.32 -4.05
C ASN A 109 3.98 16.42 -3.34
N LEU A 110 4.25 15.59 -2.33
CA LEU A 110 5.56 15.49 -1.68
C LEU A 110 6.67 15.31 -2.72
N CYS A 111 6.51 14.34 -3.62
CA CYS A 111 7.47 14.05 -4.68
C CYS A 111 7.64 15.20 -5.68
N LYS A 112 6.58 15.99 -5.91
CA LYS A 112 6.59 17.15 -6.82
C LYS A 112 7.24 18.37 -6.17
N ASN A 113 7.04 18.57 -4.88
CA ASN A 113 7.57 19.70 -4.11
C ASN A 113 9.07 19.58 -3.88
N HIS A 114 9.59 18.35 -3.80
CA HIS A 114 10.98 18.06 -3.44
C HIS A 114 11.75 17.27 -4.52
N PRO A 115 11.80 17.72 -5.79
CA PRO A 115 12.30 16.91 -6.90
C PRO A 115 13.81 16.61 -6.82
N LYS A 116 14.59 17.43 -6.10
CA LYS A 116 16.04 17.26 -5.92
C LYS A 116 16.40 16.43 -4.67
N ASN A 117 15.44 16.27 -3.77
CA ASN A 117 15.63 15.70 -2.43
C ASN A 117 14.89 14.36 -2.27
N ILE A 118 14.29 13.88 -3.35
CA ILE A 118 13.50 12.65 -3.36
C ILE A 118 13.97 11.74 -4.49
N GLN A 119 14.25 10.48 -4.14
CA GLN A 119 14.40 9.39 -5.09
C GLN A 119 13.24 8.41 -4.96
N ARG A 120 12.83 7.87 -6.10
CA ARG A 120 11.63 7.03 -6.20
C ARG A 120 11.93 5.81 -7.04
N SER A 121 11.44 4.66 -6.59
CA SER A 121 11.45 3.44 -7.38
C SER A 121 10.10 2.72 -7.27
N LYS A 122 9.84 1.87 -8.25
CA LYS A 122 8.64 1.05 -8.32
C LYS A 122 9.06 -0.39 -8.57
N MET A 123 8.48 -1.31 -7.81
CA MET A 123 8.56 -2.74 -8.03
C MET A 123 7.15 -3.29 -8.19
N GLU A 124 6.96 -4.23 -9.11
CA GLU A 124 5.69 -4.95 -9.27
C GLU A 124 5.93 -6.44 -9.11
N GLN A 125 5.12 -7.10 -8.27
CA GLN A 125 5.28 -8.51 -7.97
C GLN A 125 3.93 -9.17 -7.73
N GLY A 126 3.50 -9.99 -8.70
CA GLY A 126 2.18 -10.62 -8.70
C GLY A 126 1.06 -9.57 -8.61
N SER A 127 0.22 -9.68 -7.58
CA SER A 127 -0.90 -8.79 -7.29
C SER A 127 -0.52 -7.56 -6.45
N ILE A 128 0.78 -7.25 -6.33
CA ILE A 128 1.26 -6.14 -5.48
C ILE A 128 2.13 -5.20 -6.31
N ARG A 129 1.93 -3.90 -6.09
CA ARG A 129 2.79 -2.82 -6.57
C ARG A 129 3.38 -2.09 -5.38
N ILE A 130 4.70 -2.08 -5.29
CA ILE A 130 5.46 -1.44 -4.22
C ILE A 130 6.12 -0.19 -4.77
N TYR A 131 5.81 0.94 -4.13
CA TYR A 131 6.44 2.23 -4.37
C TYR A 131 7.41 2.52 -3.23
N THR A 132 8.67 2.77 -3.56
CA THR A 132 9.66 3.22 -2.59
C THR A 132 9.94 4.69 -2.82
N ILE A 133 9.79 5.49 -1.78
CA ILE A 133 10.06 6.92 -1.77
C ILE A 133 11.11 7.16 -0.68
N VAL A 134 12.25 7.73 -1.05
CA VAL A 134 13.29 8.12 -0.10
C VAL A 134 13.40 9.63 -0.16
N TRP A 135 13.26 10.28 0.98
CA TRP A 135 13.27 11.73 1.13
C TRP A 135 14.38 12.18 2.08
N ALA A 136 15.23 13.08 1.61
CA ALA A 136 16.25 13.78 2.36
C ALA A 136 15.81 15.22 2.66
N PRO A 137 15.06 15.45 3.77
CA PRO A 137 14.41 16.73 4.04
C PRO A 137 15.39 17.88 4.34
N ASP A 138 16.59 17.55 4.81
CA ASP A 138 17.63 18.49 5.24
C ASP A 138 18.52 19.01 4.09
N GLY A 139 18.26 18.58 2.85
CA GLY A 139 19.11 18.97 1.72
C GLY A 139 20.25 17.98 1.41
N THR A 140 20.46 16.95 2.25
CA THR A 140 21.54 15.99 2.04
C THR A 140 21.29 15.07 0.84
N SER A 141 22.30 14.29 0.48
CA SER A 141 22.16 13.30 -0.59
C SER A 141 21.15 12.22 -0.20
N VAL A 142 20.30 11.86 -1.16
CA VAL A 142 19.31 10.80 -0.96
C VAL A 142 20.02 9.45 -0.90
N ARG A 143 19.87 8.75 0.23
CA ARG A 143 20.48 7.45 0.54
C ARG A 143 19.50 6.32 0.26
N THR A 144 19.61 5.77 -0.95
CA THR A 144 18.76 4.66 -1.42
C THR A 144 19.41 3.29 -1.26
N GLU A 145 20.65 3.26 -0.78
CA GLU A 145 21.38 2.04 -0.46
C GLU A 145 20.53 1.19 0.49
N ASP A 146 20.54 -0.12 0.27
CA ASP A 146 19.83 -1.14 1.06
C ASP A 146 18.31 -1.06 1.08
N MET A 147 17.67 -0.03 0.51
CA MET A 147 16.20 0.09 0.54
C MET A 147 15.49 -1.05 -0.20
N GLN A 148 16.06 -1.55 -1.28
CA GLN A 148 15.50 -2.72 -1.97
C GLN A 148 15.55 -3.96 -1.07
N ALA A 149 16.70 -4.27 -0.47
CA ALA A 149 16.86 -5.39 0.44
C ALA A 149 15.99 -5.25 1.69
N PHE A 150 15.85 -4.02 2.21
CA PHE A 150 14.95 -3.70 3.32
C PHE A 150 13.49 -4.02 2.97
N VAL A 151 13.02 -3.57 1.79
CA VAL A 151 11.66 -3.84 1.32
C VAL A 151 11.43 -5.34 1.14
N GLU A 152 12.35 -6.02 0.47
CA GLU A 152 12.25 -7.46 0.22
C GLU A 152 12.18 -8.24 1.54
N ARG A 153 13.01 -7.93 2.54
CA ARG A 153 13.01 -8.58 3.86
C ARG A 153 11.75 -8.28 4.68
N ASN A 154 11.28 -7.04 4.68
CA ASN A 154 10.14 -6.62 5.52
C ASN A 154 8.78 -6.85 4.86
N TYR A 155 8.79 -7.36 3.62
CA TYR A 155 7.59 -7.68 2.87
C TYR A 155 7.65 -9.09 2.25
N GLU A 156 8.63 -9.91 2.65
CA GLU A 156 8.93 -11.22 2.08
C GLU A 156 7.72 -12.16 2.11
N THR A 157 7.02 -12.24 3.24
CA THR A 157 5.84 -13.10 3.38
C THR A 157 4.72 -12.69 2.43
N GLN A 158 4.45 -11.40 2.29
CA GLN A 158 3.41 -10.89 1.37
C GLN A 158 3.84 -11.06 -0.09
N ILE A 159 5.11 -10.85 -0.39
CA ILE A 159 5.73 -11.12 -1.69
C ILE A 159 5.61 -12.60 -2.06
N TRP A 160 5.92 -13.49 -1.13
CA TRP A 160 5.87 -14.93 -1.32
C TRP A 160 4.43 -15.40 -1.55
N LEU A 161 3.48 -14.95 -0.71
CA LEU A 161 2.05 -15.24 -0.88
C LEU A 161 1.54 -14.75 -2.24
N SER A 162 1.90 -13.53 -2.67
CA SER A 162 1.56 -12.98 -3.98
C SER A 162 2.10 -13.83 -5.14
N LYS A 163 3.34 -14.34 -5.03
CA LYS A 163 3.94 -15.24 -6.02
C LYS A 163 3.22 -16.59 -6.08
N VAL A 164 2.86 -17.16 -4.94
CA VAL A 164 2.10 -18.43 -4.86
C VAL A 164 0.72 -18.25 -5.50
N ASP A 165 -0.01 -17.21 -5.11
CA ASP A 165 -1.32 -16.86 -5.69
C ASP A 165 -1.24 -16.68 -7.21
N ALA A 166 -0.23 -15.97 -7.70
CA ALA A 166 -0.04 -15.77 -9.14
C ALA A 166 0.21 -17.10 -9.87
N LYS A 167 1.02 -18.00 -9.30
CA LYS A 167 1.29 -19.33 -9.88
C LYS A 167 0.07 -20.25 -9.87
N VAL A 168 -0.75 -20.22 -8.82
CA VAL A 168 -1.97 -21.03 -8.70
C VAL A 168 -3.08 -20.50 -9.63
N LYS A 169 -3.23 -19.18 -9.73
CA LYS A 169 -4.29 -18.56 -10.56
C LYS A 169 -3.97 -18.55 -12.06
N ALA A 170 -2.71 -18.70 -12.46
CA ALA A 170 -2.31 -18.73 -13.87
C ALA A 170 -2.98 -19.86 -14.69
N PRO A 171 -2.94 -21.14 -14.26
CA PRO A 171 -3.62 -22.22 -14.99
C PRO A 171 -5.16 -22.10 -14.94
N VAL A 172 -5.73 -21.62 -13.83
CA VAL A 172 -7.19 -21.44 -13.70
C VAL A 172 -7.70 -20.35 -14.65
N ARG A 173 -6.98 -19.23 -14.79
CA ARG A 173 -7.30 -18.18 -15.77
C ARG A 173 -7.12 -18.64 -17.21
N ALA A 174 -6.12 -19.47 -17.49
CA ALA A 174 -5.93 -20.06 -18.82
C ALA A 174 -7.12 -20.97 -19.18
N VAL A 175 -7.58 -21.80 -18.25
CA VAL A 175 -8.77 -22.65 -18.43
C VAL A 175 -10.03 -21.80 -18.62
N MET A 176 -10.29 -20.80 -17.78
CA MET A 176 -11.48 -19.94 -17.94
C MET A 176 -11.50 -19.17 -19.28
N ARG A 177 -10.35 -18.69 -19.76
CA ARG A 177 -10.24 -18.06 -21.09
C ARG A 177 -10.48 -19.03 -22.24
N ILE A 178 -9.99 -20.27 -22.12
CA ILE A 178 -10.20 -21.32 -23.13
C ILE A 178 -11.67 -21.73 -23.22
N PHE A 179 -12.39 -21.76 -22.09
CA PHE A 179 -13.79 -22.17 -22.04
C PHE A 179 -14.81 -21.02 -22.12
N GLY A 180 -14.37 -19.76 -22.26
CA GLY A 180 -15.26 -18.61 -22.43
C GLY A 180 -16.20 -18.32 -21.25
N ILE A 181 -15.93 -18.90 -20.08
CA ILE A 181 -16.78 -18.77 -18.88
C ILE A 181 -16.51 -17.40 -18.26
N HIS A 182 -17.39 -16.43 -18.55
CA HIS A 182 -17.47 -15.20 -17.78
C HIS A 182 -18.17 -15.51 -16.46
N SER A 183 -17.57 -15.14 -15.33
CA SER A 183 -18.18 -15.34 -14.01
C SER A 183 -19.55 -14.68 -13.95
N ALA A 184 -20.60 -15.49 -13.81
CA ALA A 184 -21.95 -15.00 -13.58
C ALA A 184 -22.03 -14.32 -12.20
N THR A 185 -22.54 -13.09 -12.17
CA THR A 185 -22.92 -12.38 -10.95
C THR A 185 -24.06 -13.11 -10.24
N PRO A 186 -23.99 -13.35 -8.91
CA PRO A 186 -25.17 -13.78 -8.18
C PRO A 186 -26.06 -12.56 -7.95
N HIS A 187 -27.07 -12.40 -8.81
CA HIS A 187 -28.20 -11.52 -8.52
C HIS A 187 -29.31 -12.31 -7.83
N ASP A 188 -29.68 -11.79 -6.67
CA ASP A 188 -31.01 -11.82 -6.06
C ASP A 188 -31.53 -13.13 -5.47
N VAL A 189 -31.22 -13.30 -4.18
CA VAL A 189 -32.22 -13.80 -3.22
C VAL A 189 -33.31 -12.74 -3.16
N ASN A 190 -34.44 -12.97 -3.81
CA ASN A 190 -35.66 -12.25 -3.46
C ASN A 190 -36.85 -13.20 -3.30
N THR A 191 -37.41 -13.11 -2.11
CA THR A 191 -38.59 -13.76 -1.56
C THR A 191 -39.82 -13.57 -2.46
N GLY A 192 -40.52 -14.67 -2.75
CA GLY A 192 -41.82 -14.69 -3.42
C GLY A 192 -42.70 -15.80 -2.86
N PHE A 193 -43.24 -15.58 -1.67
CA PHE A 193 -44.27 -16.40 -1.04
C PHE A 193 -45.64 -15.92 -1.56
N THR A 194 -46.29 -16.71 -2.42
CA THR A 194 -47.75 -16.69 -2.69
C THR A 194 -48.09 -18.13 -3.06
N GLY A 195 -48.81 -18.94 -2.26
CA GLY A 195 -50.10 -18.62 -1.68
C GLY A 195 -51.17 -19.09 -2.68
N SER A 196 -51.47 -20.39 -2.67
CA SER A 196 -52.55 -21.03 -3.41
C SER A 196 -53.45 -21.75 -2.44
#